data_AF-A0A914UD26-F1
#
_entry.id   AF-A0A914UD26-F1
#
_cell.length_a   1.000
_cell.length_b   1.000
_cell.length_c   1.000
_cell.angle_alpha   90.00
_cell.angle_beta   90.00
_cell.angle_gamma   90.00
#
_symmetry.space_group_name_H-M   'P 1'
#
loop_
_entity.id
_entity.type
_entity.pdbx_description
1 polymer ?
#
loop_
_entity_poly.entity_id
_entity_poly.type
_entity_poly.pdbx_seq_one_letter_code
_entity_poly.pdbx_strand_id
1 'polypeptide(L)'
;MTSELTLVDYFAVIGLDKNLGLRLDPSLEVLAELSGTSGTNEKLPPLERTYEAKILAHFPEKRRGHPFLHEISSLCMPKGLKFYTEKNVPMLPHFHSFVIIKEDGTRVNGCALTIYEEVKDEAIRQTMFNLQMEHVKEISAATTSNEKSSSPLMSSNNYDSRIRQQPGTVSFGNHTMPRHISAKRNRAKRISYYDNISKPIFVAKCLCVLTRIPMVFTSEKILRTIADIISKNHSILPIPLESFIYWILHEVPLPVPGTTLKLNYNSIDLIVIRPQIYELPYFDYPLQQMFNYISIEKFLKLFTCFMLEHQILLCSKYMDRLMLIAESLSALVFPFRWQLTYVPILPYSQLKFIEAPVPYLMGLCYDDFIPDQIYQSNVCILDIDTGKLDL
;
A
#
# COMPACT_ATOMS: atom_id res chain seq x y z
N MET A 1 15.50 -18.10 34.33
CA MET A 1 14.28 -17.78 33.57
C MET A 1 14.72 -17.22 32.24
N THR A 2 14.88 -18.09 31.25
CA THR A 2 15.21 -17.70 29.87
C THR A 2 14.07 -16.87 29.32
N SER A 3 14.36 -15.64 28.90
CA SER A 3 13.35 -14.74 28.33
C SER A 3 12.71 -15.41 27.10
N GLU A 4 11.38 -15.45 27.03
CA GLU A 4 10.54 -15.90 25.90
C GLU A 4 10.73 -15.04 24.62
N LEU A 5 11.88 -14.39 24.45
CA LEU A 5 12.18 -13.47 23.36
C LEU A 5 12.66 -14.25 22.15
N THR A 6 11.75 -14.51 21.23
CA THR A 6 12.06 -15.08 19.91
C THR A 6 12.40 -13.99 18.91
N LEU A 7 13.02 -14.39 17.80
CA LEU A 7 13.44 -13.50 16.73
C LEU A 7 12.25 -12.76 16.09
N VAL A 8 11.18 -13.51 15.84
CA VAL A 8 9.90 -13.01 15.31
C VAL A 8 8.85 -13.14 16.40
N ASP A 9 8.10 -12.07 16.65
CA ASP A 9 7.04 -12.06 17.65
C ASP A 9 5.72 -12.58 17.12
N TYR A 10 5.36 -12.13 15.91
CA TYR A 10 4.11 -12.48 15.26
C TYR A 10 4.29 -12.62 13.75
N PHE A 11 3.52 -13.54 13.18
CA PHE A 11 3.24 -13.63 11.75
C PHE A 11 1.74 -13.40 11.55
N ALA A 12 1.36 -12.59 10.57
CA ALA A 12 -0.03 -12.27 10.29
C ALA A 12 -0.33 -12.33 8.79
N VAL A 13 -1.57 -12.69 8.45
CA VAL A 13 -2.10 -12.68 7.10
C VAL A 13 -3.24 -11.67 7.05
N ILE A 14 -3.14 -10.70 6.16
CA ILE A 14 -4.10 -9.61 5.99
C ILE A 14 -4.67 -9.68 4.57
N GLY A 15 -5.97 -9.46 4.39
CA GLY A 15 -6.59 -9.47 3.07
C GLY A 15 -8.10 -9.36 3.11
N LEU A 16 -8.74 -9.90 2.06
CA LEU A 16 -10.18 -9.88 1.89
C LEU A 16 -10.86 -10.90 2.81
N ASP A 17 -11.70 -10.43 3.72
CA ASP A 17 -12.58 -11.29 4.51
C ASP A 17 -13.82 -11.68 3.71
N LYS A 18 -13.88 -12.95 3.33
CA LYS A 18 -14.97 -13.50 2.50
C LYS A 18 -16.33 -13.40 3.19
N ASN A 19 -16.37 -13.43 4.52
CA ASN A 19 -17.63 -13.37 5.28
C ASN A 19 -18.23 -11.96 5.29
N LEU A 20 -17.39 -10.93 5.18
CA LEU A 20 -17.83 -9.53 5.18
C LEU A 20 -18.14 -9.00 3.78
N GLY A 21 -17.65 -9.68 2.73
CA GLY A 21 -17.84 -9.27 1.34
C GLY A 21 -17.05 -8.02 0.97
N LEU A 22 -17.53 -7.29 -0.05
CA LEU A 22 -16.91 -6.06 -0.54
C LEU A 22 -17.39 -4.85 0.25
N ARG A 23 -16.59 -4.37 1.21
CA ARG A 23 -16.84 -3.12 1.94
C ARG A 23 -15.84 -2.05 1.53
N LEU A 24 -16.34 -0.85 1.27
CA LEU A 24 -15.49 0.29 0.90
C LEU A 24 -14.69 0.77 2.10
N ASP A 25 -13.43 1.07 1.86
CA ASP A 25 -12.57 1.72 2.83
C ASP A 25 -12.83 3.24 2.81
N PRO A 26 -13.20 3.87 3.93
CA PRO A 26 -13.44 5.32 3.99
C PRO A 26 -12.14 6.13 3.84
N SER A 27 -10.98 5.50 3.89
CA SER A 27 -9.67 6.17 3.82
C SER A 27 -9.48 7.05 2.58
N LEU A 28 -10.11 6.73 1.45
CA LEU A 28 -10.04 7.55 0.23
C LEU A 28 -10.80 8.88 0.35
N GLU A 29 -11.81 8.95 1.22
CA GLU A 29 -12.58 10.19 1.44
C GLU A 29 -11.70 11.25 2.10
N VAL A 30 -10.83 10.85 3.03
CA VAL A 30 -9.83 11.73 3.65
C VAL A 30 -8.88 12.33 2.61
N LEU A 31 -8.46 11.54 1.62
CA LEU A 31 -7.62 12.03 0.52
C LEU A 31 -8.41 12.99 -0.41
N ALA A 32 -9.70 12.72 -0.64
CA ALA A 32 -10.57 13.58 -1.42
C ALA A 32 -10.78 14.95 -0.74
N GLU A 33 -11.02 14.95 0.57
CA GLU A 33 -11.11 16.16 1.40
C GLU A 33 -9.82 16.98 1.32
N LEU A 34 -8.66 16.34 1.51
CA LEU A 34 -7.36 17.00 1.40
C LEU A 34 -7.07 17.54 0.00
N SER A 35 -7.62 16.94 -1.06
CA SER A 35 -7.47 17.46 -2.43
C SER A 35 -8.50 18.52 -2.82
N GLY A 36 -9.45 18.85 -1.93
CA GLY A 36 -10.54 19.78 -2.21
C GLY A 36 -11.52 19.26 -3.26
N THR A 37 -11.57 17.93 -3.47
CA THR A 37 -12.46 17.28 -4.43
C THR A 37 -13.63 16.61 -3.70
N SER A 38 -14.86 16.76 -4.21
CA SER A 38 -16.07 16.11 -3.67
C SER A 38 -16.24 14.66 -4.14
N GLY A 39 -15.12 13.99 -4.44
CA GLY A 39 -15.08 12.64 -4.96
C GLY A 39 -15.21 11.62 -3.84
N THR A 40 -16.39 11.01 -3.70
CA THR A 40 -16.58 9.85 -2.82
C THR A 40 -15.99 8.60 -3.48
N ASN A 41 -15.43 7.68 -2.69
CA ASN A 41 -14.87 6.39 -3.16
C ASN A 41 -15.87 5.65 -4.08
N GLU A 42 -17.17 5.76 -3.78
CA GLU A 42 -18.28 5.20 -4.58
C GLU A 42 -18.32 5.67 -6.04
N LYS A 43 -17.90 6.91 -6.34
CA LYS A 43 -17.91 7.46 -7.70
C LYS A 43 -16.79 6.90 -8.58
N LEU A 44 -15.79 6.26 -8.00
CA LEU A 44 -14.71 5.63 -8.75
C LEU A 44 -15.19 4.31 -9.40
N PRO A 45 -14.61 3.92 -10.55
CA PRO A 45 -14.81 2.59 -11.11
C PRO A 45 -14.53 1.52 -10.04
N PRO A 46 -15.34 0.45 -9.90
CA PRO A 46 -15.20 -0.54 -8.83
C PRO A 46 -13.81 -1.16 -8.65
N LEU A 47 -13.01 -1.27 -9.71
CA LEU A 47 -11.61 -1.73 -9.64
C LEU A 47 -10.61 -0.66 -9.21
N GLU A 48 -10.97 0.62 -9.29
CA GLU A 48 -10.19 1.76 -8.80
C GLU A 48 -10.58 2.15 -7.36
N ARG A 49 -11.65 1.55 -6.82
CA ARG A 49 -12.07 1.71 -5.42
C ARG A 49 -11.10 1.01 -4.47
N THR A 50 -11.04 1.51 -3.24
CA THR A 50 -10.36 0.85 -2.12
C THR A 50 -11.35 0.17 -1.21
N TYR A 51 -11.05 -1.07 -0.83
CA TYR A 51 -11.87 -1.90 0.03
C TYR A 51 -11.17 -2.17 1.36
N GLU A 52 -11.95 -2.49 2.40
CA GLU A 52 -11.40 -2.79 3.72
C GLU A 52 -10.57 -4.09 3.70
N ALA A 53 -9.37 -4.02 4.27
CA ALA A 53 -8.56 -5.20 4.57
C ALA A 53 -8.75 -5.61 6.05
N LYS A 54 -8.80 -6.92 6.31
CA LYS A 54 -8.87 -7.49 7.67
C LYS A 54 -7.72 -8.46 7.91
N ILE A 55 -7.39 -8.62 9.19
CA ILE A 55 -6.48 -9.66 9.67
C ILE A 55 -7.23 -10.99 9.58
N LEU A 56 -6.82 -11.84 8.63
CA LEU A 56 -7.43 -13.14 8.37
C LEU A 56 -6.94 -14.20 9.36
N ALA A 57 -5.66 -14.12 9.74
CA ALA A 57 -5.04 -14.98 10.73
C ALA A 57 -3.81 -14.29 11.32
N HIS A 58 -3.46 -14.64 12.55
CA HIS A 58 -2.16 -14.31 13.13
C HIS A 58 -1.67 -15.43 14.05
N PHE A 59 -0.35 -15.53 14.17
CA PHE A 59 0.34 -16.56 14.93
C PHE A 59 1.51 -15.96 15.69
N PRO A 60 1.74 -16.35 16.96
CA PRO A 60 0.84 -17.15 17.79
C PRO A 60 -0.47 -16.39 18.12
N GLU A 61 -1.46 -17.07 18.69
CA GLU A 61 -2.71 -16.40 19.12
C GLU A 61 -2.47 -15.43 20.27
N LYS A 62 -1.59 -15.78 21.22
CA LYS A 62 -1.26 -14.96 22.39
C LYS A 62 0.23 -15.07 22.71
N ARG A 63 0.82 -13.96 23.12
CA ARG A 63 2.18 -13.89 23.64
C ARG A 63 2.18 -13.12 24.96
N ARG A 64 2.86 -13.65 25.97
CA ARG A 64 2.87 -13.06 27.31
C ARG A 64 3.60 -11.72 27.28
N GLY A 65 3.00 -10.69 27.87
CA GLY A 65 3.59 -9.34 27.96
C GLY A 65 3.67 -8.57 26.63
N HIS A 66 3.27 -9.17 25.52
CA HIS A 66 3.34 -8.58 24.19
C HIS A 66 2.06 -8.87 23.42
N PRO A 67 0.96 -8.15 23.69
CA PRO A 67 -0.30 -8.37 22.99
C PRO A 67 -0.16 -8.08 21.50
N PHE A 68 -0.96 -8.78 20.70
CA PHE A 68 -1.04 -8.56 19.26
C PHE A 68 -1.69 -7.20 18.95
N LEU A 69 -1.21 -6.53 17.90
CA LEU A 69 -1.65 -5.20 17.51
C LEU A 69 -2.62 -5.31 16.33
N HIS A 70 -3.88 -4.95 16.52
CA HIS A 70 -4.89 -5.01 15.46
C HIS A 70 -4.78 -3.88 14.43
N GLU A 71 -4.10 -2.78 14.79
CA GLU A 71 -3.85 -1.62 13.93
C GLU A 71 -2.91 -1.93 12.77
N ILE A 72 -2.22 -3.08 12.77
CA ILE A 72 -1.30 -3.45 11.69
C ILE A 72 -2.00 -3.57 10.33
N SER A 73 -3.32 -3.78 10.27
CA SER A 73 -4.06 -3.94 9.01
C SER A 73 -3.88 -2.72 8.10
N SER A 74 -4.04 -1.52 8.64
CA SER A 74 -3.86 -0.27 7.88
C SER A 74 -2.40 0.02 7.54
N LEU A 75 -1.44 -0.52 8.28
CA LEU A 75 -0.01 -0.36 7.96
C LEU A 75 0.49 -1.40 6.94
N CYS A 76 -0.11 -2.59 6.93
CA CYS A 76 0.12 -3.63 5.94
C CYS A 76 -0.52 -3.28 4.59
N MET A 77 -1.66 -2.60 4.60
CA MET A 77 -2.35 -2.12 3.40
C MET A 77 -2.75 -0.64 3.54
N PRO A 78 -1.79 0.30 3.51
CA PRO A 78 -2.03 1.73 3.77
C PRO A 78 -2.86 2.42 2.69
N LYS A 79 -2.97 1.83 1.50
CA LYS A 79 -3.84 2.26 0.40
C LYS A 79 -5.14 1.45 0.33
N GLY A 80 -5.47 0.68 1.36
CA GLY A 80 -6.58 -0.27 1.35
C GLY A 80 -6.36 -1.45 0.39
N LEU A 81 -7.35 -2.33 0.33
CA LEU A 81 -7.36 -3.50 -0.55
C LEU A 81 -7.86 -3.12 -1.95
N LYS A 82 -7.14 -3.56 -2.98
CA LYS A 82 -7.44 -3.27 -4.39
C LYS A 82 -7.63 -4.57 -5.17
N PHE A 83 -8.47 -4.49 -6.21
CA PHE A 83 -8.73 -5.60 -7.14
C PHE A 83 -8.09 -5.33 -8.50
N TYR A 84 -7.72 -6.40 -9.16
CA TYR A 84 -6.99 -6.36 -10.42
C TYR A 84 -7.58 -7.34 -11.42
N THR A 85 -7.64 -6.95 -12.68
CA THR A 85 -7.82 -7.90 -13.78
C THR A 85 -6.50 -8.59 -14.11
N GLU A 86 -6.53 -9.72 -14.79
CA GLU A 86 -5.35 -10.44 -15.30
C GLU A 86 -4.36 -9.54 -16.07
N LYS A 87 -4.84 -8.50 -16.76
CA LYS A 87 -3.99 -7.57 -17.54
C LYS A 87 -3.20 -6.58 -16.68
N ASN A 88 -3.68 -6.31 -15.46
CA ASN A 88 -3.21 -5.21 -14.61
C ASN A 88 -2.71 -5.70 -13.25
N VAL A 89 -2.86 -6.98 -12.95
CA VAL A 89 -2.32 -7.55 -11.70
C VAL A 89 -0.80 -7.39 -11.72
N PRO A 90 -0.19 -6.88 -10.64
CA PRO A 90 1.26 -6.75 -10.62
C PRO A 90 1.95 -8.12 -10.64
N MET A 91 3.01 -8.24 -11.44
CA MET A 91 3.71 -9.51 -11.66
C MET A 91 4.57 -9.95 -10.48
N LEU A 92 5.01 -9.00 -9.64
CA LEU A 92 5.92 -9.25 -8.53
C LEU A 92 5.29 -8.85 -7.20
N PRO A 93 5.57 -9.59 -6.11
CA PRO A 93 5.20 -9.17 -4.77
C PRO A 93 5.85 -7.84 -4.38
N HIS A 94 5.09 -6.99 -3.68
CA HIS A 94 5.55 -5.68 -3.22
C HIS A 94 5.89 -5.75 -1.74
N PHE A 95 7.10 -5.31 -1.37
CA PHE A 95 7.57 -5.32 0.00
C PHE A 95 7.62 -3.90 0.57
N HIS A 96 7.23 -3.75 1.83
CA HIS A 96 7.52 -2.57 2.62
C HIS A 96 7.60 -2.92 4.10
N SER A 97 8.38 -2.14 4.83
CA SER A 97 8.44 -2.19 6.29
C SER A 97 7.60 -1.06 6.89
N PHE A 98 7.27 -1.14 8.17
CA PHE A 98 6.63 -0.06 8.92
C PHE A 98 7.04 -0.13 10.38
N VAL A 99 6.74 0.92 11.14
CA VAL A 99 7.05 1.00 12.57
C VAL A 99 5.82 1.42 13.34
N ILE A 100 5.63 0.80 14.50
CA ILE A 100 4.65 1.20 15.50
C ILE A 100 5.41 1.59 16.75
N ILE A 101 5.17 2.80 17.24
CA ILE A 101 5.66 3.27 18.54
C ILE A 101 4.49 3.20 19.50
N LYS A 102 4.62 2.38 20.55
CA LYS A 102 3.61 2.27 21.60
C LYS A 102 3.66 3.46 22.56
N GLU A 103 2.63 3.61 23.37
CA GLU A 103 2.54 4.66 24.39
C GLU A 103 3.70 4.64 25.40
N ASP A 104 4.26 3.46 25.68
CA ASP A 104 5.44 3.29 26.55
C ASP A 104 6.78 3.61 25.84
N GLY A 105 6.73 4.09 24.60
CA GLY A 105 7.89 4.36 23.75
C GLY A 105 8.53 3.12 23.13
N THR A 106 7.98 1.92 23.37
CA THR A 106 8.51 0.71 22.76
C THR A 106 8.24 0.67 21.27
N ARG A 107 9.28 0.33 20.51
CA ARG A 107 9.23 0.24 19.05
C ARG A 107 8.93 -1.20 18.62
N VAL A 108 7.91 -1.38 17.79
CA VAL A 108 7.60 -2.63 17.10
C VAL A 108 7.84 -2.41 15.61
N ASN A 109 8.63 -3.30 15.00
CA ASN A 109 8.95 -3.23 13.57
C ASN A 109 8.08 -4.23 12.84
N GLY A 110 7.40 -3.76 11.79
CA GLY A 110 6.62 -4.60 10.91
C GLY A 110 7.27 -4.69 9.53
N CYS A 111 7.15 -5.84 8.90
CA CYS A 111 7.53 -6.06 7.51
C CYS A 111 6.35 -6.73 6.81
N ALA A 112 5.98 -6.21 5.66
CA ALA A 112 4.79 -6.57 4.90
C ALA A 112 5.19 -6.95 3.48
N LEU A 113 4.67 -8.07 2.99
CA LEU A 113 4.81 -8.53 1.62
C LEU A 113 3.43 -8.73 1.01
N THR A 114 3.09 -7.87 0.06
CA THR A 114 1.84 -7.95 -0.69
C THR A 114 2.00 -8.88 -1.89
N ILE A 115 1.23 -9.96 -1.88
CA ILE A 115 1.05 -10.93 -2.96
C ILE A 115 -0.35 -10.78 -3.57
N TYR A 116 -0.57 -11.39 -4.73
CA TYR A 116 -1.84 -11.31 -5.45
C TYR A 116 -2.39 -12.71 -5.67
N GLU A 117 -3.64 -12.94 -5.28
CA GLU A 117 -4.32 -14.23 -5.46
C GLU A 117 -5.61 -14.10 -6.26
N GLU A 118 -5.99 -15.16 -6.95
CA GLU A 118 -7.28 -15.22 -7.66
C GLU A 118 -8.44 -15.31 -6.66
N VAL A 119 -9.47 -14.49 -6.87
CA VAL A 119 -10.70 -14.54 -6.10
C VAL A 119 -11.54 -15.72 -6.59
N LYS A 120 -11.52 -16.81 -5.83
CA LYS A 120 -12.31 -18.02 -6.13
C LYS A 120 -13.77 -17.94 -5.68
N ASP A 121 -14.09 -16.99 -4.82
CA ASP A 121 -15.43 -16.83 -4.25
C ASP A 121 -16.42 -16.26 -5.29
N GLU A 122 -17.44 -17.05 -5.65
CA GLU A 122 -18.42 -16.67 -6.66
C GLU A 122 -19.28 -15.47 -6.23
N ALA A 123 -19.62 -15.34 -4.95
CA ALA A 123 -20.43 -14.24 -4.46
C ALA A 123 -19.68 -12.90 -4.58
N ILE A 124 -18.39 -12.90 -4.28
CA ILE A 124 -17.54 -11.71 -4.42
C ILE A 124 -17.38 -11.33 -5.90
N ARG A 125 -17.16 -12.32 -6.79
CA ARG A 125 -17.08 -12.08 -8.24
C ARG A 125 -18.38 -11.51 -8.80
N GLN A 126 -19.51 -12.07 -8.39
CA GLN A 126 -20.84 -11.60 -8.80
C GLN A 126 -21.09 -10.17 -8.30
N THR A 127 -20.73 -9.88 -7.06
CA THR A 127 -20.87 -8.53 -6.48
C THR A 127 -20.02 -7.52 -7.25
N MET A 128 -18.74 -7.83 -7.50
CA MET A 128 -17.85 -6.98 -8.30
C MET A 128 -18.39 -6.75 -9.72
N PHE A 129 -18.91 -7.79 -10.38
CA PHE A 129 -19.51 -7.69 -11.69
C PHE A 129 -20.76 -6.79 -11.69
N ASN A 130 -21.64 -6.95 -10.71
CA ASN A 130 -22.85 -6.14 -10.57
C ASN A 130 -22.51 -4.66 -10.36
N LEU A 131 -21.54 -4.36 -9.48
CA LEU A 131 -21.04 -3.00 -9.24
C LEU A 131 -20.47 -2.37 -10.53
N GLN A 132 -19.76 -3.16 -11.34
CA GLN A 132 -19.22 -2.66 -12.61
C GLN A 132 -20.32 -2.35 -13.62
N MET A 133 -21.34 -3.21 -13.71
CA MET A 133 -22.49 -3.00 -14.60
C MET A 133 -23.31 -1.78 -14.19
N GLU A 134 -23.53 -1.59 -12.89
CA GLU A 134 -24.19 -0.41 -12.33
C GLU A 134 -23.43 0.87 -12.70
N HIS A 135 -22.13 0.91 -12.44
CA HIS A 135 -21.28 2.07 -12.76
C HIS A 135 -21.28 2.41 -14.26
N VAL A 136 -21.25 1.40 -15.14
CA VAL A 136 -21.32 1.63 -16.61
C VAL A 136 -22.69 2.19 -17.02
N LYS A 137 -23.79 1.73 -16.40
CA LYS A 137 -25.14 2.25 -16.66
C LYS A 137 -25.24 3.72 -16.24
N GLU A 138 -24.72 4.08 -15.07
CA GLU A 138 -24.69 5.45 -14.57
C GLU A 138 -23.95 6.40 -15.52
N ILE A 139 -22.74 6.02 -15.96
CA ILE A 139 -21.95 6.82 -16.90
C ILE A 139 -22.69 6.98 -18.24
N SER A 140 -23.31 5.89 -18.73
CA SER A 140 -24.05 5.91 -19.99
C SER A 140 -25.27 6.84 -19.90
N ALA A 141 -26.02 6.79 -18.80
CA ALA A 141 -27.16 7.65 -18.54
C ALA A 141 -26.75 9.14 -18.45
N ALA A 142 -25.65 9.44 -17.74
CA ALA A 142 -25.12 10.80 -17.62
C ALA A 142 -24.66 11.40 -18.97
N THR A 143 -24.18 10.54 -19.88
CA THR A 143 -23.77 10.97 -21.23
C THR A 143 -24.99 11.34 -22.08
N THR A 144 -26.06 10.55 -22.03
CA THR A 144 -27.31 10.81 -22.77
C THR A 144 -28.06 12.05 -22.26
N SER A 145 -27.97 12.38 -20.97
CA SER A 145 -28.57 13.61 -20.42
C SER A 145 -27.81 14.87 -20.84
N ASN A 146 -26.48 14.81 -20.94
CA ASN A 146 -25.67 15.96 -21.36
C ASN A 146 -25.87 16.34 -22.83
N GLU A 147 -26.11 15.37 -23.72
CA GLU A 147 -26.42 15.64 -25.14
C GLU A 147 -27.77 16.36 -25.33
N LYS A 148 -28.72 16.23 -24.41
CA LYS A 148 -29.99 16.97 -24.45
C LYS A 148 -29.90 18.41 -23.93
N SER A 149 -28.81 18.78 -23.27
CA SER A 149 -28.62 20.11 -22.67
C SER A 149 -27.83 21.10 -23.54
N SER A 150 -27.18 20.64 -24.61
CA SER A 150 -26.58 21.50 -25.63
C SER A 150 -27.54 21.68 -26.81
N SER A 151 -28.57 22.51 -26.63
CA SER A 151 -29.35 23.04 -27.76
C SER A 151 -28.51 24.08 -28.50
N PRO A 152 -28.20 23.93 -29.81
CA PRO A 152 -27.72 25.05 -30.60
C PRO A 152 -28.90 25.99 -30.80
N LEU A 153 -28.76 27.24 -30.35
CA LEU A 153 -29.60 28.34 -30.79
C LEU A 153 -29.64 28.34 -32.33
N MET A 154 -30.83 28.22 -32.89
CA MET A 154 -31.06 28.31 -34.32
C MET A 154 -30.72 29.72 -34.80
N SER A 155 -29.76 29.84 -35.71
CA SER A 155 -29.71 30.92 -36.69
C SER A 155 -29.69 30.34 -38.09
N SER A 156 -30.57 30.90 -38.91
CA SER A 156 -30.95 30.53 -40.26
C SER A 156 -29.81 30.40 -41.28
N ASN A 157 -30.11 29.62 -42.32
CA ASN A 157 -29.53 29.63 -43.68
C ASN A 157 -28.19 28.91 -43.89
N ASN A 158 -28.24 27.71 -44.49
CA ASN A 158 -27.97 27.56 -45.93
C ASN A 158 -28.13 26.11 -46.41
N TYR A 159 -28.50 26.01 -47.68
CA TYR A 159 -28.65 24.82 -48.49
C TYR A 159 -27.46 23.84 -48.37
N ASP A 160 -27.73 22.56 -48.08
CA ASP A 160 -27.30 21.47 -48.97
C ASP A 160 -27.99 20.12 -48.64
N SER A 161 -27.88 19.24 -49.62
CA SER A 161 -28.64 18.06 -50.01
C SER A 161 -28.60 16.81 -49.10
N ARG A 162 -29.80 16.20 -48.98
CA ARG A 162 -30.17 14.78 -48.89
C ARG A 162 -29.08 13.73 -48.56
N ILE A 163 -29.28 12.97 -47.46
CA ILE A 163 -29.46 11.50 -47.48
C ILE A 163 -30.45 11.11 -46.36
N ARG A 164 -31.62 10.58 -46.74
CA ARG A 164 -32.55 9.87 -45.84
C ARG A 164 -32.05 8.43 -45.68
N GLN A 165 -31.87 7.95 -44.45
CA GLN A 165 -31.91 6.52 -44.14
C GLN A 165 -33.13 6.22 -43.26
N GLN A 166 -33.87 5.18 -43.64
CA GLN A 166 -35.10 4.69 -43.02
C GLN A 166 -34.82 3.87 -41.74
N PRO A 167 -35.82 3.71 -40.85
CA PRO A 167 -35.67 3.02 -39.59
C PRO A 167 -35.77 1.50 -39.78
N GLY A 168 -34.71 0.76 -39.43
CA GLY A 168 -34.63 -0.69 -39.61
C GLY A 168 -33.95 -1.39 -38.42
N THR A 169 -34.75 -2.26 -37.78
CA THR A 169 -34.40 -3.43 -36.94
C THR A 169 -33.43 -3.26 -35.77
N VAL A 170 -34.02 -3.29 -34.57
CA VAL A 170 -33.34 -3.49 -33.28
C VAL A 170 -32.75 -4.90 -33.25
N SER A 171 -31.47 -5.03 -33.59
CA SER A 171 -30.71 -6.25 -33.36
C SER A 171 -30.25 -6.27 -31.90
N PHE A 172 -30.86 -7.14 -31.10
CA PHE A 172 -30.35 -7.54 -29.78
C PHE A 172 -29.12 -8.41 -30.00
N GLY A 173 -27.92 -7.80 -30.01
CA GLY A 173 -26.67 -8.53 -30.23
C GLY A 173 -25.44 -7.72 -29.84
N ASN A 174 -24.81 -8.16 -28.75
CA ASN A 174 -23.46 -7.85 -28.25
C ASN A 174 -23.20 -6.39 -27.82
N HIS A 175 -23.14 -6.21 -26.50
CA HIS A 175 -22.55 -5.07 -25.77
C HIS A 175 -21.31 -4.51 -26.49
N THR A 176 -21.51 -3.49 -27.31
CA THR A 176 -20.43 -2.68 -27.85
C THR A 176 -20.50 -1.32 -27.17
N MET A 177 -19.47 -1.01 -26.39
CA MET A 177 -19.28 0.27 -25.71
C MET A 177 -19.45 1.45 -26.67
N PRO A 178 -20.03 2.58 -26.22
CA PRO A 178 -20.05 3.81 -26.99
C PRO A 178 -18.61 4.24 -27.35
N ARG A 179 -18.27 4.23 -28.64
CA ARG A 179 -16.91 4.53 -29.16
C ARG A 179 -16.41 5.94 -28.82
N HIS A 180 -17.28 6.85 -28.36
CA HIS A 180 -16.92 8.25 -28.07
C HIS A 180 -16.35 8.50 -26.67
N ILE A 181 -16.46 7.55 -25.72
CA ILE A 181 -15.98 7.74 -24.34
C ILE A 181 -14.46 7.49 -24.22
N SER A 182 -13.86 6.70 -25.12
CA SER A 182 -12.41 6.44 -25.11
C SER A 182 -11.55 7.62 -25.59
N ALA A 183 -12.17 8.63 -26.22
CA ALA A 183 -11.44 9.70 -26.92
C ALA A 183 -11.19 10.96 -26.06
N LYS A 184 -11.92 11.15 -24.94
CA LYS A 184 -11.89 12.41 -24.17
C LYS A 184 -11.23 12.36 -22.79
N ARG A 185 -10.78 11.18 -22.34
CA ARG A 185 -10.06 11.02 -21.05
C ARG A 185 -8.62 10.64 -21.36
N ASN A 186 -7.66 11.28 -20.68
CA ASN A 186 -6.21 11.15 -20.93
C ASN A 186 -5.79 9.74 -21.35
N ARG A 187 -5.15 9.64 -22.52
CA ARG A 187 -4.73 8.41 -23.22
C ARG A 187 -3.83 7.47 -22.40
N ALA A 188 -3.40 7.88 -21.21
CA ALA A 188 -2.45 7.19 -20.34
C ALA A 188 -3.09 6.16 -19.37
N LYS A 189 -4.40 6.22 -19.07
CA LYS A 189 -5.06 5.22 -18.21
C LYS A 189 -6.26 4.60 -18.93
N ARG A 190 -6.06 3.44 -19.57
CA ARG A 190 -7.19 2.59 -19.98
C ARG A 190 -7.82 2.06 -18.70
N ILE A 191 -8.97 2.59 -18.31
CA ILE A 191 -9.79 2.03 -17.23
C ILE A 191 -10.00 0.54 -17.55
N SER A 192 -9.56 -0.35 -16.67
CA SER A 192 -9.87 -1.77 -16.79
C SER A 192 -11.33 -1.98 -16.39
N TYR A 193 -12.13 -2.54 -17.28
CA TYR A 193 -13.50 -2.91 -16.99
C TYR A 193 -13.57 -4.41 -16.74
N TYR A 194 -14.23 -4.80 -15.65
CA TYR A 194 -14.62 -6.19 -15.42
C TYR A 194 -15.96 -6.47 -16.12
N ASP A 195 -15.86 -6.79 -17.41
CA ASP A 195 -16.99 -6.90 -18.34
C ASP A 195 -17.54 -8.32 -18.49
N ASN A 196 -16.82 -9.32 -18.01
CA ASN A 196 -17.18 -10.72 -18.13
C ASN A 196 -16.87 -11.45 -16.82
N ILE A 197 -17.92 -11.93 -16.16
CA ILE A 197 -17.81 -12.69 -14.93
C ILE A 197 -16.96 -13.95 -15.07
N SER A 198 -16.82 -14.52 -16.26
CA SER A 198 -15.98 -15.71 -16.49
C SER A 198 -14.48 -15.39 -16.40
N LYS A 199 -14.08 -14.12 -16.56
CA LYS A 199 -12.67 -13.72 -16.45
C LYS A 199 -12.23 -13.75 -14.97
N PRO A 200 -11.00 -14.16 -14.68
CA PRO A 200 -10.48 -14.12 -13.32
C PRO A 200 -10.27 -12.68 -12.85
N ILE A 201 -10.50 -12.46 -11.56
CA ILE A 201 -10.11 -11.24 -10.84
C ILE A 201 -9.16 -11.63 -9.73
N PHE A 202 -8.21 -10.75 -9.47
CA PHE A 202 -7.17 -10.93 -8.48
C PHE A 202 -7.35 -9.89 -7.37
N VAL A 203 -6.96 -10.26 -6.16
CA VAL A 203 -7.02 -9.40 -4.99
C VAL A 203 -5.68 -9.40 -4.28
N ALA A 204 -5.30 -8.25 -3.72
CA ALA A 204 -4.12 -8.15 -2.87
C ALA A 204 -4.33 -8.91 -1.54
N LYS A 205 -3.31 -9.67 -1.14
CA LYS A 205 -3.17 -10.32 0.16
C LYS A 205 -1.79 -9.98 0.72
N CYS A 206 -1.70 -9.67 2.00
CA CYS A 206 -0.45 -9.25 2.64
C CYS A 206 -0.02 -10.28 3.69
N LEU A 207 1.25 -10.67 3.63
CA LEU A 207 1.93 -11.46 4.65
C LEU A 207 2.77 -10.52 5.50
N CYS A 208 2.64 -10.59 6.82
CA CYS A 208 3.32 -9.67 7.73
C CYS A 208 4.09 -10.40 8.83
N VAL A 209 5.27 -9.89 9.18
CA VAL A 209 6.09 -10.32 10.31
C VAL A 209 6.31 -9.12 11.22
N LEU A 210 6.12 -9.30 12.53
CA LEU A 210 6.43 -8.31 13.57
C LEU A 210 7.65 -8.74 14.38
N THR A 211 8.57 -7.80 14.62
CA THR A 211 9.85 -8.02 15.29
C THR A 211 10.22 -6.84 16.22
N ARG A 212 11.08 -7.09 17.21
CA ARG A 212 11.57 -6.04 18.13
C ARG A 212 12.77 -5.28 17.61
N ILE A 213 13.54 -5.87 16.70
CA ILE A 213 14.72 -5.25 16.08
C ILE A 213 14.44 -4.99 14.61
N PRO A 214 14.96 -3.91 14.01
CA PRO A 214 14.63 -3.51 12.64
C PRO A 214 15.36 -4.37 11.60
N MET A 215 14.98 -5.65 11.50
CA MET A 215 15.57 -6.67 10.63
C MET A 215 14.86 -6.79 9.28
N VAL A 216 14.93 -5.73 8.49
CA VAL A 216 14.13 -5.52 7.29
C VAL A 216 14.47 -6.52 6.19
N PHE A 217 15.75 -6.68 5.85
CA PHE A 217 16.20 -7.58 4.79
C PHE A 217 15.97 -9.04 5.18
N THR A 218 16.21 -9.37 6.45
CA THR A 218 15.93 -10.71 6.99
C THR A 218 14.44 -11.03 6.90
N SER A 219 13.59 -10.09 7.32
CA SER A 219 12.12 -10.27 7.27
C SER A 219 11.60 -10.35 5.84
N GLU A 220 12.15 -9.57 4.91
CA GLU A 220 11.83 -9.66 3.48
C GLU A 220 12.13 -11.05 2.93
N LYS A 221 13.33 -11.58 3.18
CA LYS A 221 13.70 -12.95 2.76
C LYS A 221 12.75 -14.00 3.31
N ILE A 222 12.40 -13.91 4.60
CA ILE A 222 11.45 -14.83 5.25
C ILE A 222 10.11 -14.78 4.53
N LEU A 223 9.55 -13.58 4.33
CA LEU A 223 8.25 -13.39 3.70
C LEU A 223 8.25 -13.86 2.23
N ARG A 224 9.31 -13.56 1.46
CA ARG A 224 9.45 -14.02 0.07
C ARG A 224 9.53 -15.53 -0.02
N THR A 225 10.24 -16.17 0.91
CA THR A 225 10.30 -17.63 1.00
C THR A 225 8.92 -18.22 1.25
N ILE A 226 8.17 -17.66 2.20
CA ILE A 226 6.78 -18.08 2.46
C ILE A 226 5.93 -17.92 1.20
N ALA A 227 6.01 -16.77 0.52
CA ALA A 227 5.26 -16.51 -0.70
C ALA A 227 5.62 -17.46 -1.86
N ASP A 228 6.91 -17.79 -2.03
CA ASP A 228 7.39 -18.73 -3.03
C ASP A 228 6.88 -20.15 -2.76
N ILE A 229 6.86 -20.57 -1.49
CA ILE A 229 6.31 -21.86 -1.05
C ILE A 229 4.81 -21.95 -1.37
N ILE A 230 4.06 -20.88 -1.06
CA ILE A 230 2.62 -20.80 -1.35
C ILE A 230 2.38 -20.87 -2.86
N SER A 231 3.15 -20.13 -3.66
CA SER A 231 2.98 -20.04 -5.12
C SER A 231 3.30 -21.36 -5.84
N LYS A 232 4.24 -22.16 -5.30
CA LYS A 232 4.64 -23.45 -5.87
C LYS A 232 3.77 -24.63 -5.44
N ASN A 233 2.62 -24.39 -4.80
CA ASN A 233 1.70 -25.43 -4.28
C ASN A 233 2.43 -26.52 -3.47
N HIS A 234 3.35 -26.12 -2.58
CA HIS A 234 4.11 -27.05 -1.73
C HIS A 234 4.92 -28.13 -2.47
N SER A 235 5.36 -27.90 -3.71
CA SER A 235 6.18 -28.86 -4.46
C SER A 235 7.40 -29.30 -3.62
N ILE A 236 7.39 -30.57 -3.17
CA ILE A 236 8.40 -31.31 -2.40
C ILE A 236 9.29 -30.40 -1.53
N LEU A 237 8.68 -29.78 -0.52
CA LEU A 237 9.46 -29.24 0.58
C LEU A 237 9.80 -30.37 1.55
N PRO A 238 11.00 -30.34 2.18
CA PRO A 238 11.34 -31.31 3.21
C PRO A 238 10.47 -31.16 4.47
N ILE A 239 9.87 -29.98 4.68
CA ILE A 239 9.10 -29.62 5.87
C ILE A 239 7.87 -28.79 5.46
N PRO A 240 6.68 -29.00 6.09
CA PRO A 240 5.49 -28.18 5.87
C PRO A 240 5.72 -26.68 6.13
N LEU A 241 4.95 -25.81 5.47
CA LEU A 241 5.05 -24.35 5.65
C LEU A 241 4.79 -23.94 7.11
N GLU A 242 3.81 -24.59 7.73
CA GLU A 242 3.38 -24.37 9.11
C GLU A 242 4.51 -24.65 10.08
N SER A 243 5.31 -25.69 9.84
CA SER A 243 6.47 -26.02 10.66
C SER A 243 7.59 -24.99 10.52
N PHE A 244 7.78 -24.40 9.34
CA PHE A 244 8.73 -23.29 9.15
C PHE A 244 8.28 -22.04 9.91
N ILE A 245 7.00 -21.70 9.83
CA ILE A 245 6.41 -20.57 10.57
C ILE A 245 6.48 -20.83 12.07
N TYR A 246 6.16 -22.04 12.53
CA TYR A 246 6.27 -22.40 13.94
C TYR A 246 7.72 -22.27 14.43
N TRP A 247 8.68 -22.82 13.68
CA TRP A 247 10.09 -22.77 14.03
C TRP A 247 10.57 -21.32 14.21
N ILE A 248 10.27 -20.42 13.27
CA ILE A 248 10.74 -19.03 13.37
C ILE A 248 10.07 -18.23 14.50
N LEU A 249 8.82 -18.58 14.86
CA LEU A 249 8.06 -17.92 15.91
C LEU A 249 8.40 -18.41 17.31
N HIS A 250 8.80 -19.68 17.47
CA HIS A 250 8.92 -20.33 18.77
C HIS A 250 10.34 -20.81 19.11
N GLU A 251 11.10 -21.29 18.11
CA GLU A 251 12.37 -21.98 18.35
C GLU A 251 13.59 -21.10 18.07
N VAL A 252 13.44 -20.05 17.24
CA VAL A 252 14.53 -19.15 16.90
C VAL A 252 14.64 -18.04 17.95
N PRO A 253 15.70 -18.02 18.78
CA PRO A 253 15.87 -17.01 19.82
C PRO A 253 16.28 -15.67 19.22
N LEU A 254 15.92 -14.58 19.88
CA LEU A 254 16.55 -13.28 19.61
C LEU A 254 18.04 -13.36 20.03
N PRO A 255 19.01 -12.97 19.18
CA PRO A 255 20.41 -12.94 19.58
C PRO A 255 20.64 -12.12 20.85
N VAL A 256 21.65 -12.48 21.62
CA VAL A 256 22.07 -11.73 22.81
C VAL A 256 22.75 -10.43 22.36
N PRO A 257 22.64 -9.30 23.10
CA PRO A 257 23.40 -8.11 22.75
C PRO A 257 24.91 -8.39 22.60
N GLY A 258 25.50 -7.90 21.53
CA GLY A 258 26.88 -8.17 21.11
C GLY A 258 27.09 -9.47 20.32
N THR A 259 26.04 -10.22 19.97
CA THR A 259 26.17 -11.49 19.22
C THR A 259 25.49 -11.47 17.86
N THR A 260 25.93 -12.38 17.00
CA THR A 260 25.36 -12.62 15.66
C THR A 260 24.64 -13.96 15.64
N LEU A 261 23.41 -13.97 15.14
CA LEU A 261 22.67 -15.17 14.80
C LEU A 261 22.79 -15.43 13.31
N LYS A 262 23.28 -16.61 12.93
CA LYS A 262 23.27 -17.10 11.55
C LYS A 262 22.30 -18.28 11.45
N LEU A 263 21.30 -18.16 10.59
CA LEU A 263 20.33 -19.22 10.29
C LEU A 263 20.50 -19.64 8.84
N ASN A 264 20.48 -20.95 8.61
CA ASN A 264 20.43 -21.53 7.28
C ASN A 264 19.17 -22.37 7.16
N TYR A 265 18.31 -22.06 6.21
CA TYR A 265 17.12 -22.83 5.91
C TYR A 265 16.85 -22.81 4.41
N ASN A 266 16.72 -23.99 3.77
CA ASN A 266 16.34 -24.11 2.36
C ASN A 266 17.14 -23.19 1.41
N SER A 267 18.48 -23.19 1.54
CA SER A 267 19.41 -22.31 0.78
C SER A 267 19.29 -20.81 1.06
N ILE A 268 18.58 -20.42 2.12
CA ILE A 268 18.51 -19.04 2.60
C ILE A 268 19.44 -18.91 3.79
N ASP A 269 20.43 -18.02 3.63
CA ASP A 269 21.26 -17.54 4.73
C ASP A 269 20.66 -16.24 5.29
N LEU A 270 20.25 -16.29 6.55
CA LEU A 270 19.84 -15.14 7.36
C LEU A 270 20.93 -14.84 8.37
N ILE A 271 21.31 -13.56 8.44
CA ILE A 271 22.30 -13.06 9.40
C ILE A 271 21.64 -11.91 10.14
N VAL A 272 21.50 -12.05 11.46
CA VAL A 272 20.94 -11.03 12.33
C VAL A 272 21.97 -10.66 13.37
N ILE A 273 22.29 -9.38 13.46
CA ILE A 273 23.25 -8.85 14.42
C ILE A 273 22.47 -8.08 15.46
N ARG A 274 22.77 -8.29 16.75
CA ARG A 274 22.26 -7.45 17.83
C ARG A 274 23.41 -6.70 18.48
N PRO A 275 23.58 -5.41 18.19
CA PRO A 275 24.69 -4.63 18.73
C PRO A 275 24.63 -4.47 20.25
N GLN A 276 25.78 -4.21 20.84
CA GLN A 276 25.94 -3.83 22.24
C GLN A 276 25.66 -2.33 22.46
N ILE A 277 25.49 -1.91 23.72
CA ILE A 277 25.13 -0.54 24.14
C ILE A 277 26.07 0.56 23.57
N TYR A 278 27.32 0.22 23.23
CA TYR A 278 28.33 1.16 22.72
C TYR A 278 28.74 0.92 21.26
N GLU A 279 28.00 0.08 20.55
CA GLU A 279 28.20 -0.15 19.12
C GLU A 279 27.25 0.73 18.31
N LEU A 280 27.55 0.90 17.01
CA LEU A 280 26.62 1.56 16.10
C LEU A 280 25.27 0.80 16.09
N PRO A 281 24.14 1.52 15.98
CA PRO A 281 22.83 0.90 15.97
C PRO A 281 22.72 -0.06 14.79
N TYR A 282 21.99 -1.16 14.99
CA TYR A 282 21.74 -2.11 13.91
C TYR A 282 20.87 -1.43 12.87
N PHE A 283 21.36 -1.43 11.64
CA PHE A 283 20.69 -0.81 10.52
C PHE A 283 20.72 -1.77 9.32
N ASP A 284 19.57 -2.38 9.03
CA ASP A 284 19.46 -3.44 8.02
C ASP A 284 19.14 -2.90 6.62
N TYR A 285 19.00 -1.57 6.46
CA TYR A 285 18.87 -0.94 5.14
C TYR A 285 20.25 -0.56 4.57
N PRO A 286 20.43 -0.65 3.26
CA PRO A 286 21.62 -0.14 2.61
C PRO A 286 21.56 1.40 2.52
N LEU A 287 22.18 2.11 3.49
CA LEU A 287 22.24 3.60 3.52
C LEU A 287 22.64 4.21 2.17
N GLN A 288 23.56 3.57 1.44
CA GLN A 288 24.00 4.05 0.13
C GLN A 288 22.85 4.17 -0.88
N GLN A 289 21.84 3.29 -0.84
CA GLN A 289 20.72 3.31 -1.77
C GLN A 289 19.89 4.59 -1.65
N MET A 290 19.90 5.25 -0.48
CA MET A 290 19.24 6.53 -0.28
C MET A 290 19.72 7.57 -1.31
N PHE A 291 21.04 7.61 -1.56
CA PHE A 291 21.65 8.56 -2.49
C PHE A 291 21.40 8.25 -3.97
N ASN A 292 20.75 7.12 -4.29
CA ASN A 292 20.21 6.89 -5.64
C ASN A 292 18.95 7.74 -5.89
N TYR A 293 18.28 8.21 -4.83
CA TYR A 293 17.02 8.96 -4.93
C TYR A 293 17.19 10.44 -4.56
N ILE A 294 18.08 10.76 -3.63
CA ILE A 294 18.31 12.15 -3.17
C ILE A 294 19.77 12.57 -3.35
N SER A 295 19.99 13.81 -3.79
CA SER A 295 21.33 14.38 -3.83
C SER A 295 21.85 14.67 -2.42
N ILE A 296 23.18 14.69 -2.27
CA ILE A 296 23.82 15.00 -0.99
C ILE A 296 23.37 16.37 -0.45
N GLU A 297 23.26 17.37 -1.31
CA GLU A 297 22.80 18.71 -0.91
C GLU A 297 21.38 18.69 -0.31
N LYS A 298 20.45 17.99 -0.98
CA LYS A 298 19.06 17.85 -0.49
C LYS A 298 19.00 17.04 0.79
N PHE A 299 19.81 15.98 0.88
CA PHE A 299 19.94 15.20 2.11
C PHE A 299 20.43 16.06 3.28
N LEU A 300 21.45 16.90 3.10
CA LEU A 300 21.94 17.78 4.16
C LEU A 300 20.88 18.79 4.62
N LYS A 301 20.10 19.36 3.69
CA LYS A 301 18.97 20.24 4.02
C LYS A 301 17.90 19.49 4.82
N LEU A 302 17.47 18.33 4.33
CA LEU A 302 16.51 17.46 5.02
C LEU A 302 17.00 17.04 6.41
N PHE A 303 18.26 16.63 6.52
CA PHE A 303 18.89 16.24 7.79
C PHE A 303 18.99 17.42 8.75
N THR A 304 19.21 18.65 8.24
CA THR A 304 19.16 19.86 9.06
C THR A 304 17.75 20.10 9.60
N CYS A 305 16.71 20.02 8.77
CA CYS A 305 15.31 20.10 9.22
C CYS A 305 14.99 19.01 10.25
N PHE A 306 15.53 17.81 10.08
CA PHE A 306 15.39 16.72 11.04
C PHE A 306 16.08 17.04 12.36
N MET A 307 17.32 17.53 12.35
CA MET A 307 18.02 17.93 13.58
C MET A 307 17.35 19.11 14.30
N LEU A 308 16.65 19.97 13.57
CA LEU A 308 15.92 21.11 14.10
C LEU A 308 14.48 20.77 14.51
N GLU A 309 14.09 19.50 14.46
CA GLU A 309 12.74 19.06 14.81
C GLU A 309 11.65 19.82 14.03
N HIS A 310 11.82 19.96 12.70
CA HIS A 310 10.77 20.49 11.83
C HIS A 310 9.69 19.44 11.52
N GLN A 311 8.54 19.89 11.02
CA GLN A 311 7.56 19.00 10.38
C GLN A 311 8.11 18.52 9.03
N ILE A 312 8.30 17.21 8.87
CA ILE A 312 8.87 16.61 7.66
C ILE A 312 7.87 15.62 7.08
N LEU A 313 7.50 15.84 5.83
CA LEU A 313 6.70 14.93 5.03
C LEU A 313 7.50 14.39 3.85
N LEU A 314 7.76 13.09 3.87
CA LEU A 314 8.35 12.37 2.75
C LEU A 314 7.23 11.92 1.81
N CYS A 315 7.38 12.12 0.50
CA CYS A 315 6.39 11.71 -0.48
C CYS A 315 7.02 10.76 -1.51
N SER A 316 6.35 9.64 -1.81
CA SER A 316 6.75 8.75 -2.91
C SER A 316 5.61 7.85 -3.35
N LYS A 317 5.65 7.34 -4.57
CA LYS A 317 4.83 6.23 -5.05
C LYS A 317 5.26 4.89 -4.45
N TYR A 318 6.45 4.81 -3.87
CA TYR A 318 7.08 3.59 -3.39
C TYR A 318 7.39 3.66 -1.89
N MET A 319 6.81 2.75 -1.12
CA MET A 319 6.86 2.74 0.35
C MET A 319 8.24 2.36 0.92
N ASP A 320 8.97 1.50 0.22
CA ASP A 320 10.34 1.13 0.54
C ASP A 320 11.28 2.35 0.55
N ARG A 321 11.08 3.30 -0.36
CA ARG A 321 11.86 4.55 -0.40
C ARG A 321 11.57 5.47 0.78
N LEU A 322 10.30 5.56 1.18
CA LEU A 322 9.88 6.32 2.37
C LEU A 322 10.58 5.79 3.62
N MET A 323 10.51 4.47 3.82
CA MET A 323 11.16 3.79 4.94
C MET A 323 12.67 3.94 4.90
N LEU A 324 13.30 3.73 3.74
CA LEU A 324 14.75 3.86 3.57
C LEU A 324 15.24 5.24 4.03
N ILE A 325 14.63 6.32 3.55
CA ILE A 325 15.04 7.68 3.91
C ILE A 325 14.74 7.97 5.39
N ALA A 326 13.55 7.65 5.88
CA ALA A 326 13.14 7.94 7.26
C ALA A 326 14.01 7.21 8.30
N GLU A 327 14.30 5.93 8.06
CA GLU A 327 15.17 5.12 8.93
C GLU A 327 16.63 5.57 8.80
N SER A 328 17.08 5.98 7.62
CA SER A 328 18.44 6.53 7.44
C SER A 328 18.66 7.80 8.26
N LEU A 329 17.70 8.73 8.25
CA LEU A 329 17.74 9.93 9.11
C LEU A 329 17.82 9.54 10.59
N SER A 330 16.98 8.59 11.01
CA SER A 330 16.89 8.11 12.39
C SER A 330 18.16 7.38 12.85
N ALA A 331 18.87 6.70 11.94
CA ALA A 331 20.12 6.00 12.22
C ALA A 331 21.32 6.96 12.29
N LEU A 332 21.36 7.96 11.40
CA LEU A 332 22.48 8.90 11.29
C LEU A 332 22.52 9.93 12.42
N VAL A 333 21.43 10.08 13.17
CA VAL A 333 21.34 10.98 14.33
C VAL A 333 22.01 10.40 15.59
N PHE A 334 22.49 9.15 15.55
CA PHE A 334 23.18 8.51 16.67
C PHE A 334 24.28 9.42 17.26
N PRO A 335 24.36 9.60 18.60
CA PRO A 335 23.67 8.84 19.65
C PRO A 335 22.29 9.35 20.04
N PHE A 336 21.78 10.40 19.38
CA PHE A 336 20.42 10.89 19.62
C PHE A 336 19.37 9.94 19.04
N ARG A 337 18.12 10.19 19.40
CA ARG A 337 16.96 9.45 18.89
C ARG A 337 15.83 10.44 18.67
N TRP A 338 15.16 10.35 17.52
CA TRP A 338 13.92 11.07 17.28
C TRP A 338 12.88 10.71 18.35
N GLN A 339 12.39 11.70 19.10
CA GLN A 339 11.42 11.51 20.18
C GLN A 339 9.99 11.93 19.78
N LEU A 340 9.84 12.56 18.61
CA LEU A 340 8.58 13.14 18.17
C LEU A 340 7.79 12.13 17.31
N THR A 341 6.64 12.56 16.79
CA THR A 341 5.78 11.70 15.98
C THR A 341 6.55 11.11 14.79
N TYR A 342 6.49 9.78 14.64
CA TYR A 342 7.23 9.04 13.62
C TYR A 342 6.31 8.02 12.94
N VAL A 343 5.90 8.30 11.71
CA VAL A 343 5.03 7.43 10.90
C VAL A 343 5.50 7.44 9.43
N PRO A 344 6.61 6.76 9.10
CA PRO A 344 7.21 6.82 7.76
C PRO A 344 6.31 6.34 6.62
N ILE A 345 5.28 5.56 6.94
CA ILE A 345 4.20 5.22 6.01
C ILE A 345 2.90 5.54 6.72
N LEU A 346 2.31 6.68 6.39
CA LEU A 346 1.04 7.12 6.91
C LEU A 346 -0.10 6.46 6.11
N PRO A 347 -0.95 5.63 6.74
CA PRO A 347 -2.13 5.09 6.10
C PRO A 347 -3.10 6.18 5.64
N TYR A 348 -3.88 5.92 4.60
CA TYR A 348 -4.83 6.90 4.07
C TYR A 348 -5.90 7.31 5.10
N SER A 349 -6.33 6.39 5.98
CA SER A 349 -7.25 6.67 7.09
C SER A 349 -6.72 7.69 8.10
N GLN A 350 -5.41 7.96 8.06
CA GLN A 350 -4.68 8.76 9.04
C GLN A 350 -4.09 10.05 8.45
N LEU A 351 -4.41 10.40 7.20
CA LEU A 351 -3.82 11.56 6.52
C LEU A 351 -4.10 12.90 7.21
N LYS A 352 -5.21 13.01 7.95
CA LYS A 352 -5.52 14.19 8.78
C LYS A 352 -4.40 14.55 9.79
N PHE A 353 -3.52 13.62 10.14
CA PHE A 353 -2.39 13.90 11.04
C PHE A 353 -1.30 14.76 10.41
N ILE A 354 -1.30 14.96 9.09
CA ILE A 354 -0.40 15.92 8.42
C ILE A 354 -0.66 17.35 8.93
N GLU A 355 -1.88 17.67 9.34
CA GLU A 355 -2.25 18.98 9.88
C GLU A 355 -1.86 19.18 11.35
N ALA A 356 -1.26 18.17 12.00
CA ALA A 356 -0.89 18.26 13.41
C ALA A 356 0.13 19.40 13.63
N PRO A 357 -0.03 20.26 14.64
CA PRO A 357 0.82 21.43 14.86
C PRO A 357 2.17 21.09 15.52
N VAL A 358 2.41 19.81 15.83
CA VAL A 358 3.64 19.32 16.45
C VAL A 358 4.62 18.86 15.38
N PRO A 359 5.94 18.84 15.64
CA PRO A 359 6.85 18.28 14.66
C PRO A 359 6.68 16.77 14.52
N TYR A 360 6.93 16.30 13.31
CA TYR A 360 6.75 14.91 12.93
C TYR A 360 7.69 14.55 11.78
N LEU A 361 7.96 13.25 11.66
CA LEU A 361 8.47 12.64 10.45
C LEU A 361 7.42 11.66 9.94
N MET A 362 6.72 12.03 8.86
CA MET A 362 5.68 11.22 8.24
C MET A 362 6.02 10.93 6.78
N GLY A 363 5.43 9.88 6.23
CA GLY A 363 5.53 9.59 4.80
C GLY A 363 4.18 9.35 4.13
N LEU A 364 3.94 10.05 3.02
CA LEU A 364 2.77 9.90 2.17
C LEU A 364 3.11 9.02 0.96
N CYS A 365 2.46 7.86 0.88
CA CYS A 365 2.55 7.04 -0.32
C CYS A 365 1.45 7.40 -1.33
N TYR A 366 1.73 8.26 -2.31
CA TYR A 366 0.71 8.71 -3.27
C TYR A 366 0.56 7.75 -4.47
N ASP A 367 -0.56 7.83 -5.20
CA ASP A 367 -0.77 7.08 -6.45
C ASP A 367 -0.40 7.95 -7.68
N ASP A 368 -1.16 9.04 -7.90
CA ASP A 368 -0.99 9.90 -9.08
C ASP A 368 -0.31 11.22 -8.78
N PHE A 369 -0.83 11.96 -7.79
CA PHE A 369 -0.36 13.27 -7.41
C PHE A 369 -0.42 13.45 -5.89
N ILE A 370 0.36 14.42 -5.40
CA ILE A 370 0.32 14.90 -4.02
C ILE A 370 -0.70 16.05 -3.99
N PRO A 371 -1.72 16.04 -3.12
CA PRO A 371 -2.67 17.14 -2.99
C PRO A 371 -1.99 18.51 -2.78
N ASP A 372 -2.40 19.53 -3.53
CA ASP A 372 -1.77 20.87 -3.50
C ASP A 372 -1.84 21.53 -2.12
N GLN A 373 -2.89 21.23 -1.36
CA GLN A 373 -3.13 21.70 0.01
C GLN A 373 -2.00 21.30 0.96
N ILE A 374 -1.32 20.19 0.70
CA ILE A 374 -0.19 19.72 1.51
C ILE A 374 0.98 20.72 1.40
N TYR A 375 1.21 21.32 0.23
CA TYR A 375 2.29 22.30 0.01
C TYR A 375 2.01 23.66 0.65
N GLN A 376 0.79 23.93 1.12
CA GLN A 376 0.44 25.21 1.75
C GLN A 376 0.79 25.26 3.25
N SER A 377 1.31 24.16 3.79
CA SER A 377 1.70 24.04 5.19
C SER A 377 3.19 24.37 5.38
N ASN A 378 3.59 24.91 6.54
CA ASN A 378 5.00 25.16 6.90
C ASN A 378 5.74 23.82 7.20
N VAL A 379 5.71 22.91 6.25
CA VAL A 379 6.19 21.53 6.35
C VAL A 379 7.32 21.35 5.33
N CYS A 380 8.43 20.78 5.77
CA CYS A 380 9.50 20.34 4.88
C CYS A 380 9.01 19.14 4.07
N ILE A 381 8.74 19.34 2.78
CA ILE A 381 8.20 18.31 1.88
C ILE A 381 9.28 17.86 0.92
N LEU A 382 9.61 16.56 0.96
CA LEU A 382 10.50 15.94 -0.02
C LEU A 382 9.71 14.93 -0.85
N ASP A 383 9.47 15.25 -2.13
CA ASP A 383 9.05 14.25 -3.11
C ASP A 383 10.28 13.50 -3.63
N ILE A 384 10.40 12.24 -3.22
CA ILE A 384 11.54 11.37 -3.49
C ILE A 384 11.57 10.95 -4.96
N ASP A 385 10.41 10.88 -5.63
CA ASP A 385 10.34 10.45 -7.04
C ASP A 385 10.74 11.55 -8.01
N THR A 386 10.34 12.80 -7.72
CA THR A 386 10.73 13.96 -8.54
C THR A 386 12.01 14.63 -8.04
N GLY A 387 12.42 14.32 -6.81
CA GLY A 387 13.51 14.99 -6.11
C GLY A 387 13.18 16.42 -5.70
N LYS A 388 11.92 16.88 -5.79
CA LYS A 388 11.55 18.24 -5.36
C LYS A 388 11.58 18.32 -3.83
N LEU A 389 12.32 19.29 -3.30
CA LEU A 389 12.38 19.61 -1.88
C LEU A 389 11.81 21.01 -1.67
N ASP A 390 10.81 21.12 -0.82
CA ASP A 390 10.17 22.35 -0.35
C ASP A 390 10.46 22.49 1.16
N LEU A 391 10.87 23.68 1.62
CA LEU A 391 11.38 23.89 2.98
C LEU A 391 10.60 24.96 3.74
#